data_AF-A0A8J7Z2J6-F1
#
_entry.id   AF-A0A8J7Z2J6-F1
#
_cell.length_a   1.000
_cell.length_b   1.000
_cell.length_c   1.000
_cell.angle_alpha   90.00
_cell.angle_beta   90.00
_cell.angle_gamma   90.00
#
_symmetry.space_group_name_H-M   'P 1'
#
loop_
_entity.id
_entity.type
_entity.pdbx_description
1 polymer ?
#
loop_
_entity_poly.entity_id
_entity_poly.type
_entity_poly.pdbx_seq_one_letter_code
_entity_poly.pdbx_strand_id
1 'polypeptide(L)' 'MIEVKFTEKYIERLNYERYHYPHPLIQRRMESLWLKSQGLKQEEICRLTKISPNTLRNHIKSYVLHNTQITN' A
#
# COMPACT_ATOMS: atom_id res chain seq x y z
N MET A 1 -10.51 4.62 -10.63
CA MET A 1 -9.48 4.29 -9.62
C MET A 1 -10.18 3.44 -8.56
N ILE A 2 -9.58 2.34 -8.08
CA ILE A 2 -10.21 1.52 -7.02
C ILE A 2 -10.14 2.35 -5.74
N GLU A 3 -11.30 2.64 -5.16
CA GLU A 3 -11.40 3.25 -3.84
C GLU A 3 -11.23 2.15 -2.80
N VAL A 4 -10.21 2.28 -1.96
CA VAL A 4 -9.88 1.31 -0.91
C VAL A 4 -9.93 2.04 0.41
N LYS A 5 -10.75 1.55 1.33
CA LYS A 5 -10.77 2.02 2.71
C LYS A 5 -9.66 1.33 3.49
N PHE A 6 -8.88 2.12 4.22
CA PHE A 6 -7.82 1.64 5.10
C PHE A 6 -8.27 1.82 6.54
N THR A 7 -8.13 0.78 7.38
CA THR A 7 -8.38 0.88 8.82
C THR A 7 -7.17 1.46 9.53
N GLU A 8 -7.36 2.08 10.70
CA GLU A 8 -6.27 2.68 11.48
C GLU A 8 -5.19 1.65 11.84
N LYS A 9 -5.58 0.49 12.38
CA LYS A 9 -4.69 -0.63 12.68
C LYS A 9 -3.84 -1.04 11.47
N TYR A 10 -4.41 -0.97 10.28
CA TYR A 10 -3.69 -1.31 9.06
C TYR A 10 -2.70 -0.22 8.65
N ILE A 11 -3.08 1.05 8.78
CA ILE A 11 -2.18 2.18 8.53
C ILE A 11 -0.97 2.10 9.48
N GLU A 12 -1.20 1.78 10.75
CA GLU A 12 -0.13 1.57 11.74
C GLU A 12 0.79 0.43 11.34
N ARG A 13 0.22 -0.73 10.97
CA ARG A 13 0.99 -1.89 10.50
C ARG A 13 1.87 -1.53 9.30
N LEU A 14 1.32 -0.87 8.30
CA LEU A 14 2.07 -0.43 7.12
C LEU A 14 3.19 0.56 7.48
N ASN A 15 2.91 1.49 8.40
CA ASN A 15 3.90 2.45 8.85
C ASN A 15 5.09 1.77 9.54
N TYR A 16 4.85 0.67 10.27
CA TYR A 16 5.91 -0.13 10.87
C TYR A 16 6.63 -0.99 9.83
N GLU A 17 5.90 -1.78 9.04
CA GLU A 17 6.46 -2.77 8.12
C GLU A 17 7.26 -2.16 6.97
N ARG A 18 6.94 -0.93 6.54
CA ARG A 18 7.72 -0.23 5.48
C ARG A 18 9.19 0.01 5.83
N TYR A 19 9.58 -0.14 7.10
CA TYR A 19 10.97 -0.04 7.55
C TYR A 19 11.53 -1.33 8.16
N HIS A 20 10.66 -2.20 8.70
CA HIS A 20 11.09 -3.36 9.50
C HIS A 20 10.92 -4.70 8.78
N TYR A 21 10.23 -4.74 7.63
CA TYR A 21 10.08 -5.99 6.89
C TYR A 21 11.45 -6.46 6.33
N PRO A 22 11.82 -7.74 6.42
CA PRO A 22 13.18 -8.20 6.09
C PRO A 22 13.59 -8.03 4.62
N HIS A 23 12.62 -7.90 3.71
CA HIS A 23 12.86 -7.83 2.27
C HIS A 23 12.58 -6.42 1.69
N PRO A 24 13.54 -5.74 1.04
CA PRO A 24 13.38 -4.37 0.53
C PRO A 24 12.24 -4.19 -0.48
N LEU A 25 12.01 -5.17 -1.37
CA LEU A 25 10.88 -5.10 -2.31
C LEU A 25 9.53 -5.06 -1.60
N ILE A 26 9.41 -5.76 -0.46
CA ILE A 26 8.17 -5.79 0.31
C ILE A 26 8.05 -4.52 1.15
N GLN A 27 9.13 -4.00 1.73
CA GLN A 27 9.14 -2.67 2.37
C GLN A 27 8.59 -1.59 1.42
N ARG A 28 9.10 -1.55 0.18
CA ARG A 28 8.65 -0.61 -0.85
C ARG A 28 7.19 -0.82 -1.26
N ARG A 29 6.71 -2.07 -1.26
CA ARG A 29 5.28 -2.38 -1.44
C ARG A 29 4.45 -1.80 -0.29
N MET A 30 4.87 -2.02 0.96
CA MET A 30 4.18 -1.49 2.14
C MET A 30 4.16 0.04 2.15
N GLU A 31 5.28 0.68 1.80
CA GLU A 31 5.38 2.13 1.62
C GLU A 31 4.37 2.63 0.57
N SER A 32 4.28 1.98 -0.59
CA SER A 32 3.33 2.37 -1.64
C SER A 32 1.87 2.30 -1.19
N LEU A 33 1.52 1.32 -0.34
CA LEU A 33 0.19 1.17 0.24
C LEU A 33 -0.05 2.19 1.36
N TRP A 34 0.98 2.53 2.13
CA TRP A 34 0.90 3.53 3.19
C TRP A 34 0.69 4.92 2.60
N LEU A 35 1.45 5.31 1.58
CA LEU A 35 1.26 6.59 0.88
C LEU A 35 -0.14 6.67 0.26
N LYS A 36 -0.68 5.54 -0.22
CA LYS A 36 -2.06 5.49 -0.72
C LYS A 36 -3.09 5.74 0.38
N SER A 37 -2.88 5.23 1.60
CA SER A 37 -3.75 5.49 2.75
C SER A 37 -3.65 6.92 3.27
N GLN A 38 -2.52 7.59 3.06
CA GLN A 38 -2.36 9.02 3.35
C GLN A 38 -3.04 9.95 2.31
N GLY A 39 -3.71 9.38 1.30
CA GLY A 39 -4.46 10.15 0.31
C GLY A 39 -3.64 10.65 -0.88
N LEU A 40 -2.39 10.20 -1.05
CA LEU A 40 -1.58 10.63 -2.18
C LEU A 40 -2.14 10.15 -3.53
N LYS A 41 -1.94 10.99 -4.55
CA LYS A 41 -2.28 10.67 -5.93
C LYS A 41 -1.34 9.58 -6.47
N GLN A 42 -1.86 8.76 -7.39
CA GLN A 42 -1.13 7.62 -7.94
C GLN A 42 0.23 8.00 -8.53
N GLU A 43 0.29 9.11 -9.27
CA GLU A 43 1.51 9.60 -9.91
C GLU A 43 2.58 9.96 -8.86
N GLU A 44 2.18 10.61 -7.77
CA GLU A 44 3.07 10.99 -6.69
C GLU A 44 3.61 9.76 -5.96
N ILE A 45 2.76 8.76 -5.70
CA ILE A 45 3.19 7.49 -5.11
C ILE A 45 4.23 6.80 -6.01
N CYS A 46 3.97 6.74 -7.32
CA CYS A 46 4.91 6.14 -8.28
C CYS A 46 6.24 6.89 -8.32
N ARG A 47 6.20 8.23 -8.27
CA ARG A 47 7.39 9.10 -8.25
C ARG A 47 8.24 8.86 -7.01
N LEU A 48 7.62 8.79 -5.83
CA LEU A 48 8.28 8.60 -4.54
C LEU A 48 8.84 7.19 -4.39
N THR A 49 8.06 6.17 -4.73
CA THR A 49 8.44 4.76 -4.54
C THR A 49 9.19 4.16 -5.73
N LYS A 50 9.37 4.90 -6.83
CA LYS A 50 10.05 4.45 -8.05
C LYS A 50 9.46 3.15 -8.61
N ILE A 51 8.14 3.01 -8.57
CA ILE A 51 7.41 1.89 -9.18
C ILE A 51 6.52 2.36 -10.33
N SER A 52 6.17 1.45 -11.23
CA SER A 52 5.23 1.76 -12.30
C SER A 52 3.79 1.88 -11.77
N PRO A 53 2.92 2.65 -12.45
CA PRO A 53 1.47 2.67 -12.17
C PRO A 53 0.83 1.27 -12.15
N ASN A 54 1.29 0.36 -13.02
CA ASN A 54 0.81 -1.01 -13.07
C ASN A 54 1.21 -1.79 -11.82
N THR A 55 2.46 -1.63 -11.37
CA THR A 55 2.95 -2.24 -10.13
C THR A 55 2.14 -1.76 -8.93
N LEU A 56 1.88 -0.45 -8.82
CA LEU A 56 1.05 0.12 -7.77
C LEU A 56 -0.38 -0.45 -7.80
N ARG A 57 -0.98 -0.56 -8.99
CA ARG A 57 -2.31 -1.18 -9.15
C ARG A 57 -2.29 -2.64 -8.70
N ASN A 58 -1.25 -3.40 -9.00
CA ASN A 58 -1.11 -4.79 -8.54
C ASN A 58 -0.96 -4.88 -7.03
N HIS A 59 -0.16 -4.00 -6.40
CA HIS A 59 -0.06 -3.93 -4.94
C HIS A 59 -1.43 -3.72 -4.30
N ILE A 60 -2.21 -2.75 -4.82
CA ILE A 60 -3.55 -2.44 -4.34
C ILE A 60 -4.51 -3.62 -4.57
N LYS A 61 -4.49 -4.23 -5.76
CA LYS A 61 -5.34 -5.39 -6.08
C LYS A 61 -5.05 -6.60 -5.21
N SER A 62 -3.78 -7.00 -5.10
CA SER A 62 -3.36 -8.08 -4.21
C SER A 62 -3.75 -7.76 -2.76
N TYR A 63 -3.67 -6.49 -2.35
CA TYR A 63 -4.11 -6.08 -1.04
C TYR A 63 -5.62 -6.25 -0.84
N VAL A 64 -6.45 -5.72 -1.74
CA VAL A 64 -7.91 -5.87 -1.70
C VAL A 64 -8.31 -7.34 -1.68
N LEU A 65 -7.71 -8.17 -2.55
CA LEU A 65 -8.03 -9.59 -2.65
C LEU A 65 -7.72 -10.39 -1.37
N HIS A 66 -6.66 -10.04 -0.64
CA HIS A 66 -6.25 -10.75 0.58
C HIS A 66 -6.81 -10.14 1.87
N ASN A 67 -7.33 -8.91 1.84
CA ASN A 67 -7.86 -8.21 3.01
C ASN A 67 -9.38 -7.98 2.96
N THR A 68 -10.09 -8.54 1.97
CA THR A 68 -11.57 -8.63 1.90
C THR A 68 -12.20 -9.59 2.93
N GLN A 69 -11.46 -10.01 3.97
CA GLN A 69 -11.96 -10.89 5.03
C GLN A 69 -12.15 -10.18 6.39
N ILE A 70 -12.06 -8.84 6.46
CA ILE A 70 -12.33 -8.13 7.72
C ILE A 70 -13.16 -6.86 7.46
N THR A 71 -14.42 -7.09 7.16
CA THR A 71 -15.50 -6.20 7.57
C THR A 71 -16.58 -7.11 8.16
N ASN A 72 -16.88 -6.92 9.45
CA ASN A 72 -17.95 -7.59 10.19
C ASN A 72 -19.27 -7.66 9.42
#